data_AF-X1N9G5-F1
#
_entry.id   AF-X1N9G5-F1
#
_cell.length_a   1.000
_cell.length_b   1.000
_cell.length_c   1.000
_cell.angle_alpha   90.00
_cell.angle_beta   90.00
_cell.angle_gamma   90.00
#
_symmetry.space_group_name_H-M   'P 1'
#
loop_
_entity.id
_entity.type
_entity.pdbx_description
1 polymer ?
#
loop_
_entity_poly.entity_id
_entity_poly.type
_entity_poly.pdbx_seq_one_letter_code
_entity_poly.pdbx_strand_id
1 'polypeptide(L)'
;VEIPRSQAQPLTEGQYYHFQLIGLEVWTTRGELLGNITEILTTESNDIYIVHNAKGETLIPVIEDVVKSIDLDKGHVVIELIEGLINLNQKATN
;
A
#
# COMPACT_ATOMS: atom_id res chain seq x y z
N VAL A 1 22.47 -1.89 -17.37
CA VAL A 1 22.18 -0.72 -18.23
C VAL A 1 21.42 0.26 -17.36
N GLU A 2 21.98 1.44 -17.07
CA GLU A 2 21.31 2.50 -16.29
C GLU A 2 20.62 3.47 -17.25
N ILE A 3 19.36 3.82 -16.96
CA ILE A 3 18.57 4.77 -17.75
C ILE A 3 18.50 6.12 -17.02
N PRO A 4 18.70 7.27 -17.70
CA PRO A 4 18.65 8.60 -17.09
C PRO A 4 17.23 9.01 -16.64
N ARG A 5 17.13 9.56 -15.43
CA ARG A 5 15.87 9.95 -14.73
C ARG A 5 14.99 11.01 -15.42
N SER A 6 15.45 11.64 -16.51
CA SER A 6 14.81 12.84 -17.10
C SER A 6 14.02 12.59 -18.40
N GLN A 7 13.83 11.34 -18.82
CA GLN A 7 13.06 10.95 -20.02
C GLN A 7 11.96 9.92 -19.75
N ALA A 8 11.62 9.67 -18.49
CA ALA A 8 10.52 8.78 -18.14
C ALA A 8 9.18 9.43 -18.58
N GLN A 9 8.58 8.92 -19.66
CA GLN A 9 7.12 8.79 -19.69
C GLN A 9 6.72 8.07 -18.39
N PRO A 10 5.56 8.33 -17.74
CA PRO A 10 5.17 7.62 -16.51
C PRO A 10 5.06 6.14 -16.82
N LEU A 11 6.19 5.45 -16.69
CA LEU A 11 6.31 4.02 -16.81
C LEU A 11 5.52 3.46 -15.65
N THR A 12 5.05 2.25 -15.84
CA THR A 12 4.52 1.36 -14.84
C THR A 12 5.58 1.14 -13.73
N GLU A 13 5.83 2.15 -12.90
CA GLU A 13 6.64 2.13 -11.68
C GLU A 13 5.83 1.32 -10.65
N GLY A 14 6.08 0.02 -10.52
CA GLY A 14 5.13 -0.79 -9.74
C GLY A 14 5.57 -2.18 -9.32
N GLN A 15 6.80 -2.60 -9.57
CA GLN A 15 7.29 -3.89 -9.08
C GLN A 15 8.29 -3.68 -7.95
N TYR A 16 7.75 -3.67 -6.74
CA TYR A 16 8.53 -3.70 -5.51
C TYR A 16 8.62 -5.14 -5.02
N TYR A 17 9.78 -5.53 -4.50
CA TYR A 17 9.85 -6.80 -3.80
C TYR A 17 9.07 -6.68 -2.49
N HIS A 18 8.32 -7.73 -2.14
CA HIS A 18 7.52 -7.72 -0.90
C HIS A 18 8.35 -7.38 0.33
N PHE A 19 9.60 -7.87 0.42
CA PHE A 19 10.49 -7.58 1.55
C PHE A 19 10.86 -6.09 1.68
N GLN A 20 10.78 -5.30 0.60
CA GLN A 20 11.02 -3.85 0.65
C GLN A 20 9.80 -3.09 1.19
N LEU A 21 8.63 -3.72 1.13
CA LEU A 21 7.35 -3.12 1.51
C LEU A 21 6.96 -3.44 2.95
N ILE A 22 7.39 -4.58 3.49
CA ILE A 22 7.14 -4.92 4.90
C ILE A 22 7.77 -3.85 5.81
N GLY A 23 6.97 -3.36 6.76
CA GLY A 23 7.34 -2.33 7.72
C GLY A 23 7.01 -0.90 7.28
N LEU A 24 6.73 -0.65 5.98
CA LEU A 24 6.38 0.68 5.51
C LEU A 24 5.09 1.18 6.17
N GLU A 25 5.05 2.46 6.50
CA GLU A 25 3.84 3.12 6.99
C GLU A 25 2.84 3.31 5.86
N VAL A 26 1.56 3.08 6.12
CA VAL A 26 0.50 3.33 5.15
C VAL A 26 -0.31 4.54 5.56
N TRP A 27 -0.29 5.56 4.72
CA TRP A 27 -0.97 6.84 4.91
C TRP A 27 -2.09 7.01 3.90
N THR A 28 -3.16 7.68 4.30
CA THR A 28 -4.20 8.11 3.35
C THR A 28 -3.78 9.40 2.66
N THR A 29 -4.36 9.70 1.49
CA THR A 29 -4.24 11.01 0.82
C THR A 29 -4.72 12.19 1.68
N ARG A 30 -5.42 11.92 2.79
CA ARG A 30 -5.88 12.91 3.76
C ARG A 30 -4.90 13.12 4.93
N GLY A 31 -3.76 12.42 4.93
CA GLY A 31 -2.75 12.50 5.98
C GLY A 31 -3.07 11.68 7.23
N GLU A 32 -3.96 10.69 7.13
CA GLU A 32 -4.24 9.75 8.23
C GLU A 32 -3.32 8.53 8.14
N LEU A 33 -2.63 8.20 9.23
CA LEU A 33 -1.85 6.97 9.34
C LEU A 33 -2.77 5.78 9.62
N LEU A 34 -2.74 4.77 8.75
CA LEU A 34 -3.48 3.52 8.91
C LEU A 34 -2.67 2.45 9.65
N GLY A 35 -1.34 2.53 9.66
CA GLY A 35 -0.49 1.55 10.32
C GLY A 35 0.71 1.17 9.47
N ASN A 36 1.24 -0.03 9.66
CA ASN A 36 2.39 -0.53 8.91
C ASN A 36 2.02 -1.81 8.15
N ILE A 37 2.62 -2.01 6.98
CA ILE A 37 2.47 -3.26 6.22
C ILE A 37 3.17 -4.38 6.99
N THR A 38 2.42 -5.38 7.43
CA THR A 38 2.96 -6.55 8.16
C THR A 38 3.10 -7.77 7.27
N GLU A 39 2.28 -7.88 6.23
CA GLU A 39 2.25 -9.01 5.31
C GLU A 39 1.70 -8.58 3.95
N ILE A 40 2.05 -9.34 2.91
CA ILE A 40 1.51 -9.18 1.57
C ILE A 40 0.96 -10.52 1.11
N LEU A 41 -0.34 -10.57 0.82
CA LEU A 41 -0.99 -11.74 0.26
C LEU A 41 -1.08 -11.60 -1.26
N THR A 42 -0.45 -12.51 -1.98
CA THR A 42 -0.60 -12.60 -3.44
C THR A 42 -1.81 -13.45 -3.79
N THR A 43 -2.71 -12.87 -4.59
CA THR A 43 -3.88 -13.57 -5.16
C THR A 43 -3.70 -13.77 -6.66
N GLU A 44 -4.66 -14.43 -7.31
CA GLU A 44 -4.67 -14.59 -8.79
C GLU A 44 -4.77 -13.25 -9.52
N SER A 45 -5.38 -12.24 -8.89
CA SER A 45 -5.67 -10.95 -9.52
C SER A 45 -4.68 -9.87 -9.11
N ASN A 46 -4.55 -9.62 -7.81
CA ASN A 46 -3.71 -8.54 -7.26
C ASN A 46 -3.13 -8.93 -5.90
N ASP A 47 -2.04 -8.27 -5.52
CA ASP A 47 -1.54 -8.34 -4.14
C ASP A 47 -2.50 -7.60 -3.19
N ILE A 48 -2.47 -8.02 -1.93
CA ILE A 48 -3.21 -7.38 -0.83
C ILE A 48 -2.20 -7.06 0.27
N TYR A 49 -2.08 -5.78 0.62
CA TYR A 49 -1.29 -5.37 1.79
C TYR A 49 -2.12 -5.59 3.05
N ILE A 50 -1.56 -6.35 3.99
CA ILE A 50 -2.07 -6.44 5.34
C ILE A 50 -1.42 -5.33 6.16
N VAL A 51 -2.22 -4.37 6.61
CA VAL A 51 -1.78 -3.24 7.41
C VAL A 51 -2.29 -3.41 8.83
N HIS A 52 -1.39 -3.33 9.80
CA HIS A 52 -1.74 -3.47 11.21
C HIS A 52 -1.51 -2.17 11.98
N ASN A 53 -2.42 -1.86 12.90
CA ASN A 53 -2.29 -0.80 13.89
C ASN A 53 -2.91 -1.22 15.23
N ALA A 54 -2.91 -0.32 16.22
CA ALA A 54 -3.50 -0.58 17.54
C ALA A 54 -5.02 -0.90 17.53
N LYS A 55 -5.73 -0.60 16.44
CA LYS A 55 -7.16 -0.88 16.25
C LYS A 55 -7.41 -2.22 15.55
N GLY A 56 -6.37 -2.86 15.00
CA GLY A 56 -6.45 -4.16 14.35
C GLY A 56 -5.83 -4.17 12.95
N GLU A 57 -6.38 -5.04 12.12
CA GLU A 57 -5.89 -5.33 10.77
C GLU A 57 -6.77 -4.67 9.71
N THR A 58 -6.15 -4.18 8.63
CA THR A 58 -6.80 -3.62 7.44
C THR A 58 -6.20 -4.24 6.20
N LEU A 59 -7.05 -4.81 5.35
CA LEU A 59 -6.66 -5.38 4.05
C LEU A 59 -6.81 -4.31 2.97
N ILE A 60 -5.75 -4.07 2.21
CA ILE A 60 -5.70 -3.05 1.17
C ILE A 60 -5.35 -3.71 -0.17
N PRO A 61 -6.27 -3.75 -1.14
CA PRO A 61 -5.97 -4.29 -2.46
C PRO A 61 -5.01 -3.36 -3.21
N VAL A 62 -3.98 -3.94 -3.81
CA VAL A 62 -3.00 -3.21 -4.62
C VAL A 62 -3.57 -3.02 -6.02
N ILE A 63 -4.38 -1.97 -6.17
CA ILE A 63 -4.95 -1.53 -7.44
C ILE A 63 -4.66 -0.04 -7.64
N GLU A 64 -4.64 0.41 -8.90
CA GLU A 64 -4.32 1.78 -9.31
C GLU A 64 -5.21 2.84 -8.63
N ASP A 65 -6.48 2.50 -8.40
CA ASP A 65 -7.42 3.40 -7.74
C ASP A 65 -7.16 3.55 -6.23
N VAL A 66 -6.42 2.63 -5.62
CA VAL A 66 -6.14 2.62 -4.17
C VAL A 66 -4.72 3.07 -3.87
N VAL A 67 -3.70 2.47 -4.47
CA VAL A 67 -2.30 2.80 -4.17
C VAL A 67 -1.84 3.95 -5.05
N LYS A 68 -1.54 5.10 -4.44
CA LYS A 68 -1.20 6.34 -5.16
C LYS A 68 0.29 6.59 -5.26
N SER A 69 1.06 6.20 -4.24
CA SER A 69 2.51 6.27 -4.30
C SER A 69 3.15 5.32 -3.29
N ILE A 70 4.33 4.82 -3.62
CA ILE A 70 5.21 4.08 -2.71
C ILE A 70 6.53 4.83 -2.68
N ASP A 71 6.98 5.24 -1.49
CA ASP A 71 8.24 5.94 -1.25
C ASP A 71 9.08 5.10 -0.28
N LEU A 72 10.00 4.30 -0.85
CA LEU A 72 10.90 3.45 -0.07
C LEU A 72 11.91 4.26 0.73
N ASP A 73 12.33 5.43 0.23
CA ASP A 73 13.32 6.28 0.89
C ASP A 73 12.74 6.91 2.16
N LYS A 74 11.46 7.32 2.11
CA LYS A 74 10.73 7.85 3.25
C LYS A 74 10.01 6.78 4.09
N GLY A 75 10.04 5.52 3.66
CA GLY A 75 9.46 4.43 4.42
C GLY A 75 7.93 4.38 4.43
N HIS A 76 7.24 4.88 3.39
CA HIS A 76 5.79 4.93 3.39
C HIS A 76 5.09 4.68 2.05
N VAL A 77 3.82 4.30 2.14
CA VAL A 77 2.88 4.12 1.05
C VAL A 77 1.72 5.08 1.26
N VAL A 78 1.30 5.77 0.20
CA VAL A 78 0.10 6.63 0.22
C VAL A 78 -1.01 5.95 -0.56
N ILE A 79 -2.17 5.86 0.07
CA ILE A 79 -3.37 5.28 -0.52
C ILE A 79 -4.53 6.27 -0.56
N GLU A 80 -5.43 6.07 -1.50
CA GLU A 80 -6.76 6.68 -1.51
C GLU A 80 -7.79 5.67 -1.03
N LEU A 81 -8.58 6.08 -0.05
CA LEU A 81 -9.67 5.26 0.48
C LEU A 81 -10.89 5.41 -0.41
N ILE A 82 -11.24 4.33 -1.11
CA ILE A 82 -12.48 4.26 -1.87
C ILE A 82 -13.63 3.91 -0.93
N GLU A 83 -14.80 4.49 -1.18
CA GLU A 83 -16.02 4.19 -0.43
C GLU A 83 -16.30 2.68 -0.46
N GLY A 84 -16.48 2.08 0.72
CA GLY A 84 -16.68 0.63 0.88
C GLY A 84 -15.42 -0.17 1.24
N LEU A 85 -14.20 0.36 1.03
CA LEU A 85 -12.97 -0.39 1.33
C LEU A 85 -12.77 -0.67 2.83
N ILE A 86 -12.97 0.33 3.69
CA ILE A 86 -12.77 0.20 5.14
C ILE A 86 -13.91 -0.57 5.82
N ASN A 87 -15.15 -0.41 5.32
CA ASN A 87 -16.33 -1.06 5.91
C ASN A 87 -16.31 -2.58 5.76
N LEU A 88 -15.54 -3.13 4.81
CA LEU A 88 -15.43 -4.56 4.57
C LEU A 88 -14.40 -5.26 5.48
N ASN A 89 -13.43 -4.51 6.02
CA ASN A 89 -12.19 -5.11 6.53
C ASN A 89 -11.89 -4.85 8.01
N GLN A 90 -12.78 -4.18 8.76
CA GLN A 90 -12.64 -4.09 10.22
C GLN A 90 -13.20 -5.36 10.86
N LYS A 91 -12.37 -6.39 11.05
CA LYS A 91 -12.67 -7.40 12.07
C LYS A 91 -12.46 -6.77 13.43
N ALA A 92 -13.55 -6.37 14.08
CA ALA A 92 -13.54 -6.12 15.51
C ALA A 92 -13.05 -7.39 16.21
N THR A 93 -11.84 -7.34 16.78
CA THR A 93 -11.35 -8.39 17.67
C THR A 93 -12.33 -8.45 18.85
N ASN A 94 -13.07 -9.56 18.93
CA ASN A 94 -14.01 -9.85 20.01
C ASN A 94 -13.30 -10.67 21.08
#